data_AF-A0A2G6QQW4-F1
#
_entry.id   AF-A0A2G6QQW4-F1
#
_cell.length_a   1.000
_cell.length_b   1.000
_cell.length_c   1.000
_cell.angle_alpha   90.00
_cell.angle_beta   90.00
_cell.angle_gamma   90.00
#
_symmetry.space_group_name_H-M   'P 1'
#
loop_
_entity.id
_entity.type
_entity.pdbx_description
1 polymer ?
#
loop_
_entity_poly.entity_id
_entity_poly.type
_entity_poly.pdbx_seq_one_letter_code
_entity_poly.pdbx_strand_id
1 'polypeptide(L)'
;MNPKNTIHFFKDIDGIDLPQKFTFPFQYTPHKLTQIAVDEVQNYLENQTDFNGGFDKLGKMFGVLLVKTSDSKIGYLAGFSGKIDEKVYINGFVPPIFDTLNPNGFYKLGEQKISEINKQIEEFENDNALKVLKDKVSETIENSEKAIADFKQKIKLAKKERDQKRKQQKELLSENEFAIFEQQLKNESIRLNYLLKDLKREWQLKIDKANKELT
;
A
#
# COMPACT_ATOMS: atom_id res chain seq x y z
N MET A 1 -24.03 -19.17 -22.14
CA MET A 1 -24.65 -20.51 -22.20
C MET A 1 -23.79 -21.44 -21.37
N ASN A 2 -24.38 -22.20 -20.44
CA ASN A 2 -23.63 -23.21 -19.68
C ASN A 2 -23.09 -24.27 -20.66
N PRO A 3 -21.81 -24.66 -20.56
CA PRO A 3 -21.25 -25.65 -21.48
C PRO A 3 -22.02 -26.97 -21.36
N LYS A 4 -22.42 -27.52 -22.51
CA LYS A 4 -22.98 -28.87 -22.63
C LYS A 4 -21.84 -29.87 -22.43
N ASN A 5 -22.02 -30.79 -21.48
CA ASN A 5 -21.16 -31.94 -21.18
C ASN A 5 -19.67 -31.65 -21.00
N THR A 6 -19.25 -31.57 -19.74
CA THR A 6 -17.86 -31.37 -19.32
C THR A 6 -17.06 -32.66 -19.15
N ILE A 7 -17.70 -33.82 -19.30
CA ILE A 7 -17.06 -35.14 -19.14
C ILE A 7 -16.61 -35.64 -20.51
N HIS A 8 -15.31 -35.89 -20.63
CA HIS A 8 -14.70 -36.56 -21.77
C HIS A 8 -14.63 -38.06 -21.48
N PHE A 9 -15.29 -38.88 -22.29
CA PHE A 9 -15.27 -40.33 -22.13
C PHE A 9 -14.09 -40.93 -22.90
N PHE A 10 -13.39 -41.88 -22.27
CA PHE A 10 -12.33 -42.61 -22.97
C PHE A 10 -12.93 -43.52 -24.05
N LYS A 11 -12.20 -43.68 -25.15
CA LYS A 11 -12.60 -44.56 -26.26
C LYS A 11 -12.24 -46.03 -26.01
N ASP A 12 -10.99 -46.28 -25.61
CA ASP A 12 -10.46 -47.62 -25.32
C ASP A 12 -9.51 -47.54 -24.14
N ILE A 13 -9.87 -48.24 -23.07
CA ILE A 13 -9.10 -48.35 -21.83
C ILE A 13 -9.06 -49.81 -21.35
N ASP A 14 -9.30 -50.75 -22.26
CA ASP A 14 -9.36 -52.17 -21.92
C ASP A 14 -8.02 -52.65 -21.34
N GLY A 15 -8.12 -53.42 -20.25
CA GLY A 15 -6.94 -53.93 -19.53
C GLY A 15 -6.21 -52.88 -18.67
N ILE A 16 -6.78 -51.69 -18.45
CA ILE A 16 -6.26 -50.72 -17.49
C ILE A 16 -7.14 -50.71 -16.23
N ASP A 17 -6.57 -51.12 -15.10
CA ASP A 17 -7.26 -51.07 -13.82
C ASP A 17 -7.62 -49.64 -13.40
N LEU A 18 -8.70 -49.48 -12.63
CA LEU A 18 -9.05 -48.17 -12.06
C LEU A 18 -8.15 -47.87 -10.85
N PRO A 19 -7.81 -46.59 -10.60
CA PRO A 19 -7.07 -46.21 -9.41
C PRO A 19 -7.88 -46.54 -8.14
N GLN A 20 -7.25 -47.24 -7.20
CA GLN A 20 -7.89 -47.64 -5.94
C GLN A 20 -7.87 -46.55 -4.86
N LYS A 21 -7.03 -45.53 -5.02
CA LYS A 21 -6.84 -44.43 -4.06
C LYS A 21 -6.92 -43.10 -4.78
N PHE A 22 -7.42 -42.09 -4.08
CA PHE A 22 -7.35 -40.71 -4.54
C PHE A 22 -5.90 -40.21 -4.47
N THR A 23 -5.55 -39.26 -5.34
CA THR A 23 -4.18 -38.73 -5.40
C THR A 23 -3.84 -37.93 -4.14
N PHE A 24 -2.59 -38.06 -3.68
CA PHE A 24 -2.04 -37.25 -2.61
C PHE A 24 -1.22 -36.11 -3.22
N PRO A 25 -1.59 -34.82 -3.03
CA PRO A 25 -1.01 -33.70 -3.77
C PRO A 25 0.52 -33.56 -3.67
N PHE A 26 1.13 -34.07 -2.61
CA PHE A 26 2.56 -33.89 -2.32
C PHE A 26 3.42 -35.10 -2.69
N GLN A 27 2.81 -36.25 -3.01
CA GLN A 27 3.53 -37.46 -3.41
C GLN A 27 2.59 -38.41 -4.12
N TYR A 28 2.58 -38.37 -5.45
CA TYR A 28 1.83 -39.32 -6.25
C TYR A 28 2.54 -39.65 -7.56
N THR A 29 2.37 -40.88 -8.02
CA THR A 29 2.66 -41.30 -9.38
C THR A 29 1.36 -41.22 -10.16
N PRO A 30 1.30 -40.48 -11.28
CA PRO A 30 0.06 -40.33 -12.05
C PRO A 30 -0.39 -41.69 -12.60
N HIS A 31 -1.66 -42.00 -12.41
CA HIS A 31 -2.27 -43.21 -12.93
C HIS A 31 -2.26 -43.23 -14.47
N LYS A 32 -2.18 -44.40 -15.10
CA LYS A 32 -2.12 -44.53 -16.58
C LYS A 32 -3.28 -43.83 -17.29
N LEU A 33 -4.50 -43.97 -16.77
CA LEU A 33 -5.69 -43.25 -17.28
C LEU A 33 -5.56 -41.72 -17.17
N THR A 34 -4.90 -41.22 -16.13
CA THR A 34 -4.64 -39.78 -15.96
C THR A 34 -3.64 -39.30 -17.00
N GLN A 35 -2.60 -40.09 -17.31
CA GLN A 35 -1.64 -39.75 -18.37
C GLN A 35 -2.33 -39.68 -19.73
N ILE A 36 -3.16 -40.66 -20.08
CA ILE A 36 -3.96 -40.65 -21.31
C ILE A 36 -4.85 -39.39 -21.38
N ALA A 37 -5.55 -39.05 -20.29
CA ALA A 37 -6.36 -37.84 -20.25
C ALA A 37 -5.55 -36.54 -20.41
N VAL A 38 -4.34 -36.48 -19.84
CA VAL A 38 -3.42 -35.35 -20.02
C VAL A 38 -2.97 -35.25 -21.48
N ASP A 39 -2.58 -36.36 -22.09
CA ASP A 39 -2.14 -36.40 -23.49
C ASP A 39 -3.27 -35.93 -24.44
N GLU A 40 -4.52 -36.35 -24.18
CA GLU A 40 -5.68 -35.88 -24.94
C GLU A 40 -5.92 -34.37 -24.79
N VAL A 41 -5.79 -33.83 -23.58
CA VAL A 41 -5.91 -32.38 -23.32
C VAL A 41 -4.77 -31.63 -24.01
N GLN A 42 -3.52 -32.10 -23.91
CA GLN A 42 -2.37 -31.48 -24.59
C GLN A 42 -2.58 -31.46 -26.11
N ASN A 43 -2.97 -32.60 -26.69
CA ASN A 43 -3.25 -32.68 -28.12
C ASN A 43 -4.39 -31.73 -28.52
N TYR A 44 -5.45 -31.59 -27.71
CA TYR A 44 -6.48 -30.58 -27.96
C TYR A 44 -5.89 -29.15 -27.92
N LEU A 45 -5.08 -28.81 -26.91
CA LEU A 45 -4.50 -27.48 -26.77
C LEU A 45 -3.59 -27.09 -27.95
N GLU A 46 -2.88 -28.07 -28.53
CA GLU A 46 -2.00 -27.89 -29.69
C GLU A 46 -2.77 -27.70 -31.01
N ASN A 47 -3.95 -28.31 -31.15
CA ASN A 47 -4.69 -28.37 -32.41
C ASN A 47 -5.96 -27.51 -32.44
N GLN A 48 -6.44 -27.01 -31.29
CA GLN A 48 -7.63 -26.19 -31.23
C GLN A 48 -7.45 -24.83 -31.91
N THR A 49 -8.57 -24.20 -32.26
CA THR A 49 -8.62 -22.83 -32.81
C THR A 49 -9.65 -21.94 -32.10
N ASP A 50 -10.16 -22.37 -30.95
CA ASP A 50 -11.18 -21.65 -30.19
C ASP A 50 -10.62 -20.53 -29.29
N PHE A 51 -9.31 -20.51 -29.06
CA PHE A 51 -8.58 -19.41 -28.44
C PHE A 51 -7.12 -19.34 -28.92
N ASN A 52 -6.52 -18.16 -28.83
CA ASN A 52 -5.14 -17.92 -29.27
C ASN A 52 -4.10 -18.41 -28.25
N GLY A 53 -4.51 -18.63 -26.99
CA GLY A 53 -3.78 -19.46 -26.04
C GLY A 53 -2.32 -19.06 -25.87
N GLY A 54 -2.05 -17.83 -25.39
CA GLY A 54 -0.70 -17.29 -25.16
C GLY A 54 0.07 -17.94 -24.00
N PHE A 55 0.03 -19.26 -23.90
CA PHE A 55 0.64 -20.04 -22.83
C PHE A 55 2.17 -19.96 -22.85
N ASP A 56 2.78 -19.70 -24.02
CA ASP A 56 4.23 -19.60 -24.21
C ASP A 56 4.87 -18.46 -23.40
N LYS A 57 4.10 -17.41 -23.06
CA LYS A 57 4.64 -16.22 -22.36
C LYS A 57 4.43 -16.24 -20.85
N LEU A 58 3.29 -16.74 -20.39
CA LEU A 58 2.89 -16.62 -18.98
C LEU A 58 2.71 -17.99 -18.29
N GLY A 59 2.80 -19.08 -19.05
CA GLY A 59 2.46 -20.42 -18.57
C GLY A 59 0.99 -20.52 -18.19
N LYS A 60 0.44 -21.74 -18.22
CA LYS A 60 -0.90 -21.98 -17.69
C LYS A 60 -1.06 -23.37 -17.12
N MET A 61 -1.81 -23.46 -16.02
CA MET A 61 -2.08 -24.74 -15.38
C MET A 61 -3.39 -25.32 -15.90
N PHE A 62 -3.30 -26.54 -16.40
CA PHE A 62 -4.42 -27.40 -16.75
C PHE A 62 -4.42 -28.61 -15.82
N GLY A 63 -5.60 -29.14 -15.54
CA GLY A 63 -5.76 -30.31 -14.69
C GLY A 63 -6.84 -31.23 -15.25
N VAL A 64 -6.66 -32.52 -14.99
CA VAL A 64 -7.66 -33.55 -15.29
C VAL A 64 -8.08 -34.27 -14.02
N LEU A 65 -9.34 -34.68 -13.96
CA LEU A 65 -9.86 -35.49 -12.87
C LEU A 65 -10.60 -36.69 -13.45
N LEU A 66 -10.10 -37.90 -13.16
CA LEU A 66 -10.79 -39.14 -13.52
C LEU A 66 -12.14 -39.21 -12.79
N VAL A 67 -13.20 -39.52 -13.53
CA VAL A 67 -14.55 -39.66 -13.00
C VAL A 67 -15.18 -40.95 -13.49
N LYS A 68 -15.99 -41.55 -12.61
CA LYS A 68 -16.92 -42.62 -12.95
C LYS A 68 -18.33 -42.08 -12.79
N THR A 69 -19.12 -42.14 -13.87
CA THR A 69 -20.51 -41.70 -13.86
C THR A 69 -21.42 -42.74 -13.19
N SER A 70 -22.66 -42.36 -12.90
CA SER A 70 -23.65 -43.27 -12.30
C SER A 70 -24.01 -44.47 -13.19
N ASP A 71 -23.90 -44.32 -14.52
CA ASP A 71 -24.02 -45.41 -15.50
C ASP A 71 -22.71 -46.19 -15.69
N SER A 72 -21.75 -46.05 -14.77
CA SER A 72 -20.46 -46.75 -14.74
C SER A 72 -19.52 -46.48 -15.92
N LYS A 73 -19.76 -45.43 -16.70
CA LYS A 73 -18.81 -44.99 -17.73
C LYS A 73 -17.63 -44.27 -17.08
N ILE A 74 -16.46 -44.48 -17.67
CA ILE A 74 -15.21 -43.88 -17.20
C ILE A 74 -14.83 -42.76 -18.14
N GLY A 75 -14.49 -41.62 -17.56
CA GLY A 75 -14.04 -40.45 -18.29
C GLY A 75 -13.22 -39.54 -17.41
N TYR A 76 -13.03 -38.31 -17.87
CA TYR A 76 -12.35 -37.28 -17.10
C TYR A 76 -13.01 -35.91 -17.28
N LEU A 77 -12.83 -35.07 -16.28
CA LEU A 77 -13.07 -33.64 -16.35
C LEU A 77 -11.76 -32.94 -16.68
N ALA A 78 -11.79 -31.91 -17.52
CA ALA A 78 -10.65 -31.03 -17.76
C ALA A 78 -10.94 -29.63 -17.19
N GLY A 79 -9.95 -29.00 -16.56
CA GLY A 79 -10.06 -27.65 -16.02
C GLY A 79 -8.78 -26.85 -16.22
N PHE A 80 -8.87 -25.52 -16.08
CA PHE A 80 -7.74 -24.60 -16.17
C PHE A 80 -7.79 -23.52 -15.09
N SER A 81 -6.64 -22.92 -14.77
CA SER A 81 -6.56 -21.83 -13.80
C SER A 81 -6.99 -20.48 -14.40
N GLY A 82 -7.76 -19.66 -13.67
CA GLY A 82 -8.08 -18.29 -14.08
C GLY A 82 -8.91 -18.20 -15.39
N LYS A 83 -8.40 -17.46 -16.39
CA LYS A 83 -9.09 -17.15 -17.66
C LYS A 83 -8.19 -17.33 -18.88
N ILE A 84 -8.72 -17.70 -20.03
CA ILE A 84 -8.00 -17.72 -21.33
C ILE A 84 -8.63 -16.66 -22.22
N ASP A 85 -7.84 -15.75 -22.77
CA ASP A 85 -8.30 -14.70 -23.69
C ASP A 85 -9.56 -13.97 -23.19
N GLU A 86 -9.55 -13.53 -21.92
CA GLU A 86 -10.68 -12.86 -21.25
C GLU A 86 -11.97 -13.71 -21.15
N LYS A 87 -11.84 -15.04 -21.25
CA LYS A 87 -12.95 -15.99 -21.06
C LYS A 87 -12.67 -16.91 -19.88
N VAL A 88 -13.69 -17.10 -19.05
CA VAL A 88 -13.70 -18.11 -17.98
C VAL A 88 -14.50 -19.35 -18.37
N TYR A 89 -15.29 -19.29 -19.44
CA TYR A 89 -16.02 -20.42 -20.01
C TYR A 89 -15.41 -20.83 -21.35
N ILE A 90 -14.96 -22.08 -21.44
CA ILE A 90 -14.42 -22.68 -22.67
C ILE A 90 -15.06 -24.06 -22.81
N ASN A 91 -15.47 -24.40 -24.04
CA ASN A 91 -16.10 -25.69 -24.31
C ASN A 91 -15.11 -26.83 -24.00
N GLY A 92 -15.61 -27.93 -23.45
CA GLY A 92 -14.77 -29.05 -23.03
C GLY A 92 -14.06 -28.85 -21.69
N PHE A 93 -14.13 -27.67 -21.08
CA PHE A 93 -13.62 -27.47 -19.72
C PHE A 93 -14.75 -27.27 -18.71
N VAL A 94 -14.49 -27.68 -17.47
CA VAL A 94 -15.43 -27.44 -16.37
C VAL A 94 -15.65 -25.94 -16.18
N PRO A 95 -16.90 -25.50 -15.98
CA PRO A 95 -17.17 -24.09 -15.72
C PRO A 95 -16.56 -23.68 -14.37
N PRO A 96 -16.16 -22.41 -14.22
CA PRO A 96 -15.73 -21.89 -12.93
C PRO A 96 -16.92 -21.92 -11.96
N ILE A 97 -16.61 -22.09 -10.66
CA ILE A 97 -17.62 -21.98 -9.60
C ILE A 97 -18.17 -20.55 -9.55
N PHE A 98 -17.36 -19.55 -9.93
CA PHE A 98 -17.74 -18.16 -9.94
C PHE A 98 -17.16 -17.43 -11.16
N ASP A 99 -17.99 -16.63 -11.85
CA ASP A 99 -17.54 -15.79 -12.96
C ASP A 99 -16.96 -14.47 -12.44
N THR A 100 -15.63 -14.41 -12.33
CA THR A 100 -14.88 -13.22 -11.89
C THR A 100 -14.89 -12.09 -12.92
N LEU A 101 -15.34 -12.35 -14.16
CA LEU A 101 -15.40 -11.36 -15.24
C LEU A 101 -16.79 -10.78 -15.43
N ASN A 102 -17.80 -11.28 -14.72
CA ASN A 102 -19.14 -10.72 -14.77
C ASN A 102 -19.11 -9.24 -14.34
N PRO A 103 -19.45 -8.29 -15.25
CA PRO A 103 -19.40 -6.86 -14.94
C PRO A 103 -20.37 -6.45 -13.83
N ASN A 104 -21.45 -7.21 -13.64
CA ASN A 104 -22.43 -7.02 -12.57
C ASN A 104 -22.17 -7.95 -11.37
N GLY A 105 -21.06 -8.68 -11.38
CA GLY A 105 -20.65 -9.60 -10.32
C GLY A 105 -19.98 -8.88 -9.15
N PHE A 106 -19.93 -9.56 -8.00
CA PHE A 106 -19.33 -9.05 -6.77
C PHE A 106 -17.92 -8.45 -6.96
N TYR A 107 -17.06 -9.13 -7.72
CA TYR A 107 -15.68 -8.68 -7.95
C TYR A 107 -15.62 -7.37 -8.75
N LYS A 108 -16.30 -7.29 -9.90
CA LYS A 108 -16.25 -6.09 -10.76
C LYS A 108 -16.92 -4.88 -10.10
N LEU A 109 -18.02 -5.09 -9.39
CA LEU A 109 -18.63 -4.03 -8.60
C LEU A 109 -17.74 -3.59 -7.43
N GLY A 110 -17.02 -4.51 -6.80
CA GLY A 110 -16.03 -4.20 -5.76
C GLY A 110 -14.85 -3.38 -6.31
N GLU A 111 -14.28 -3.80 -7.43
CA GLU A 111 -13.20 -3.09 -8.13
C GLU A 111 -13.61 -1.66 -8.48
N GLN A 112 -14.84 -1.47 -9.00
CA GLN A 112 -15.37 -0.14 -9.31
C GLN A 112 -15.44 0.75 -8.08
N LYS A 113 -15.99 0.26 -6.97
CA LYS A 113 -16.06 1.02 -5.70
C LYS A 113 -14.67 1.41 -5.19
N ILE A 114 -13.71 0.49 -5.24
CA ILE A 114 -12.32 0.78 -4.83
C ILE A 114 -11.72 1.85 -5.75
N SER A 115 -11.93 1.73 -7.06
CA SER A 115 -11.45 2.72 -8.03
C SER A 115 -12.06 4.11 -7.80
N GLU A 116 -13.35 4.19 -7.45
CA GLU A 116 -14.02 5.45 -7.11
C GLU A 116 -13.44 6.07 -5.83
N ILE A 117 -13.20 5.26 -4.80
CA ILE A 117 -12.55 5.72 -3.55
C ILE A 117 -11.16 6.25 -3.85
N ASN A 118 -10.35 5.52 -4.62
CA ASN A 118 -9.00 5.95 -4.99
C ASN A 118 -9.02 7.27 -5.75
N LYS A 119 -9.96 7.43 -6.69
CA LYS A 119 -10.12 8.69 -7.42
C LYS A 119 -10.44 9.85 -6.48
N GLN A 120 -11.34 9.65 -5.51
CA GLN A 120 -11.65 10.69 -4.51
C GLN A 120 -10.43 11.03 -3.65
N ILE A 121 -9.65 10.02 -3.24
CA ILE A 121 -8.40 10.24 -2.50
C ILE A 121 -7.43 11.08 -3.34
N GLU A 122 -7.21 10.72 -4.61
CA GLU A 122 -6.34 11.48 -5.51
C GLU A 122 -6.83 12.92 -5.70
N GLU A 123 -8.14 13.14 -5.81
CA GLU A 123 -8.73 14.49 -5.90
C GLU A 123 -8.45 15.31 -4.63
N PHE A 124 -8.62 14.72 -3.44
CA PHE A 124 -8.34 15.41 -2.18
C PHE A 124 -6.84 15.66 -1.95
N GLU A 125 -5.98 14.71 -2.35
CA GLU A 125 -4.53 14.88 -2.24
C GLU A 125 -4.00 15.99 -3.14
N ASN A 126 -4.61 16.16 -4.32
CA ASN A 126 -4.26 17.19 -5.29
C ASN A 126 -5.04 18.51 -5.10
N ASP A 127 -5.86 18.62 -4.05
CA ASP A 127 -6.56 19.86 -3.76
C ASP A 127 -5.56 20.97 -3.42
N ASN A 128 -5.61 22.06 -4.20
CA ASN A 128 -4.79 23.24 -3.98
C ASN A 128 -4.97 23.80 -2.55
N ALA A 129 -6.16 23.68 -1.95
CA ALA A 129 -6.38 24.10 -0.58
C ALA A 129 -5.53 23.30 0.41
N LEU A 130 -5.44 21.97 0.24
CA LEU A 130 -4.60 21.11 1.06
C LEU A 130 -3.13 21.47 0.92
N LYS A 131 -2.66 21.71 -0.32
CA LYS A 131 -1.29 22.15 -0.58
C LYS A 131 -0.97 23.47 0.12
N VAL A 132 -1.82 24.48 -0.05
CA VAL A 132 -1.66 25.80 0.58
C VAL A 132 -1.61 25.70 2.11
N LEU A 133 -2.44 24.84 2.72
CA LEU A 133 -2.44 24.63 4.17
C LEU A 133 -1.15 23.93 4.65
N LYS A 134 -0.66 22.93 3.92
CA LYS A 134 0.63 22.27 4.21
C LYS A 134 1.79 23.27 4.11
N ASP A 135 1.83 24.06 3.04
CA ASP A 135 2.86 25.08 2.82
C ASP A 135 2.83 26.12 3.95
N LYS A 136 1.64 26.56 4.38
CA LYS A 136 1.45 27.49 5.51
C LYS A 136 1.97 26.93 6.82
N VAL A 137 1.73 25.64 7.11
CA VAL A 137 2.27 24.98 8.32
C VAL A 137 3.81 24.96 8.25
N SER A 138 4.38 24.53 7.12
CA SER A 138 5.83 24.49 6.92
C SER A 138 6.47 25.87 7.10
N GLU A 139 5.92 26.88 6.43
CA GLU A 139 6.40 28.27 6.51
C GLU A 139 6.31 28.81 7.95
N THR A 140 5.24 28.47 8.68
CA THR A 140 5.07 28.90 10.08
C THR A 140 6.14 28.27 10.99
N ILE A 141 6.49 27.00 10.75
CA ILE A 141 7.55 26.31 11.50
C ILE A 141 8.92 26.91 11.18
N GLU A 142 9.26 27.09 9.91
CA GLU A 142 10.53 27.70 9.49
C GLU A 142 10.71 29.11 10.07
N ASN A 143 9.66 29.93 10.02
CA ASN A 143 9.68 31.28 10.60
C ASN A 143 9.85 31.26 12.13
N SER A 144 9.25 30.30 12.82
CA SER A 144 9.43 30.10 14.26
C SER A 144 10.87 29.76 14.61
N GLU A 145 11.46 28.78 13.90
CA GLU A 145 12.84 28.35 14.13
C GLU A 145 13.82 29.50 13.91
N LYS A 146 13.65 30.25 12.82
CA LYS A 146 14.45 31.43 12.51
C LYS A 146 14.32 32.50 13.59
N ALA A 147 13.10 32.87 13.99
CA ALA A 147 12.89 33.89 15.01
C ALA A 147 13.48 33.50 16.37
N ILE A 148 13.37 32.23 16.76
CA ILE A 148 13.95 31.71 18.00
C ILE A 148 15.49 31.70 17.92
N ALA A 149 16.06 31.33 16.78
CA ALA A 149 17.51 31.34 16.56
C ALA A 149 18.07 32.77 16.64
N ASP A 150 17.45 33.72 15.94
CA ASP A 150 17.81 35.14 15.97
C ASP A 150 17.74 35.71 17.39
N PHE A 151 16.70 35.36 18.15
CA PHE A 151 16.56 35.79 19.54
C PHE A 151 17.62 35.19 20.47
N LYS A 152 17.98 33.91 20.28
CA LYS A 152 19.11 33.29 21.00
C LYS A 152 20.44 33.97 20.67
N GLN A 153 20.66 34.36 19.42
CA GLN A 153 21.84 35.13 19.02
C GLN A 153 21.85 36.49 19.71
N LYS A 154 20.71 37.19 19.78
CA LYS A 154 20.57 38.44 20.54
C LYS A 154 20.92 38.27 22.01
N ILE A 155 20.47 37.20 22.67
CA ILE A 155 20.82 36.89 24.06
C ILE A 155 22.34 36.69 24.21
N LYS A 156 22.98 35.98 23.27
CA LYS A 156 24.42 35.74 23.29
C LYS A 156 25.22 37.04 23.15
N LEU A 157 24.79 37.95 22.28
CA LEU A 157 25.42 39.26 22.12
C LEU A 157 25.22 40.13 23.36
N ALA A 158 23.99 40.22 23.88
CA ALA A 158 23.69 40.97 25.10
C ALA A 158 24.49 40.44 26.30
N LYS A 159 24.70 39.12 26.42
CA LYS A 159 25.57 38.56 27.46
C LYS A 159 27.00 39.09 27.36
N LYS A 160 27.58 39.12 26.16
CA LYS A 160 28.94 39.65 25.93
C LYS A 160 29.02 41.12 26.32
N GLU A 161 28.04 41.93 25.93
CA GLU A 161 27.97 43.35 26.29
C GLU A 161 27.86 43.55 27.80
N ARG A 162 27.01 42.77 28.48
CA ARG A 162 26.90 42.81 29.95
C ARG A 162 28.21 42.44 30.64
N ASP A 163 28.91 41.42 30.16
CA ASP A 163 30.20 41.00 30.72
C ASP A 163 31.29 42.08 30.51
N GLN A 164 31.28 42.77 29.36
CA GLN A 164 32.16 43.92 29.11
C GLN A 164 31.84 45.10 30.03
N LYS A 165 30.56 45.48 30.13
CA LYS A 165 30.08 46.56 31.01
C LYS A 165 30.43 46.27 32.48
N ARG A 166 30.26 45.02 32.92
CA ARG A 166 30.61 44.61 34.30
C ARG A 166 32.10 44.81 34.59
N LYS A 167 33.00 44.50 33.64
CA LYS A 167 34.44 44.72 33.80
C LYS A 167 34.78 46.21 33.84
N GLN A 168 34.26 47.00 32.90
CA GLN A 168 34.53 48.43 32.80
C GLN A 168 34.07 49.21 34.03
N GLN A 169 32.85 48.94 34.50
CA GLN A 169 32.25 49.70 35.60
C GLN A 169 32.77 49.30 36.99
N LYS A 170 33.41 48.12 37.12
CA LYS A 170 33.98 47.68 38.40
C LYS A 170 35.14 48.55 38.88
N GLU A 171 35.88 49.15 37.95
CA GLU A 171 37.02 50.03 38.24
C GLU A 171 36.59 51.51 38.43
N LEU A 172 35.36 51.86 38.05
CA LEU A 172 34.86 53.24 38.01
C LEU A 172 33.86 53.57 39.14
N LEU A 173 33.06 52.59 39.59
CA LEU A 173 31.99 52.79 40.56
C LEU A 173 32.42 52.44 41.98
N SER A 174 31.83 53.10 42.97
CA SER A 174 31.94 52.67 44.36
C SER A 174 31.23 51.32 44.58
N GLU A 175 31.54 50.60 45.66
CA GLU A 175 30.96 49.27 45.93
C GLU A 175 29.42 49.27 45.94
N ASN A 176 28.81 50.30 46.55
CA ASN A 176 27.36 50.43 46.62
C ASN A 176 26.73 50.70 45.24
N GLU A 177 27.35 51.56 44.43
CA GLU A 177 26.89 51.87 43.08
C GLU A 177 27.06 50.68 42.13
N PHE A 178 28.16 49.94 42.28
CA PHE A 178 28.42 48.72 41.52
C PHE A 178 27.41 47.61 41.84
N ALA A 179 27.01 47.45 43.10
CA ALA A 179 25.98 46.47 43.49
C ALA A 179 24.62 46.77 42.85
N ILE A 180 24.23 48.05 42.79
CA ILE A 180 23.01 48.50 42.09
C ILE A 180 23.13 48.20 40.58
N PHE A 181 24.27 48.51 39.99
CA PHE A 181 24.53 48.24 38.57
C PHE A 181 24.49 46.73 38.24
N GLU A 182 25.07 45.88 39.07
CA GLU A 182 25.04 44.43 38.88
C GLU A 182 23.60 43.88 38.93
N GLN A 183 22.76 44.41 39.83
CA GLN A 183 21.36 44.05 39.91
C GLN A 183 20.59 44.46 38.63
N GLN A 184 20.91 45.61 38.02
CA GLN A 184 20.34 46.00 36.73
C GLN A 184 20.72 45.01 35.61
N LEU A 185 22.00 44.62 35.53
CA LEU A 185 22.48 43.64 34.55
C LEU A 185 21.82 42.26 34.75
N LYS A 186 21.58 41.86 36.01
CA LYS A 186 20.86 40.63 36.35
C LYS A 186 19.41 40.70 35.87
N ASN A 187 18.72 41.81 36.12
CA ASN A 187 17.34 42.03 35.67
C ASN A 187 17.23 42.03 34.14
N GLU A 188 18.20 42.60 33.43
CA GLU A 188 18.26 42.56 31.97
C GLU A 188 18.35 41.12 31.44
N SER A 189 19.20 40.29 32.07
CA SER A 189 19.33 38.86 31.73
C SER A 189 18.02 38.09 31.96
N ILE A 190 17.38 38.31 33.11
CA ILE A 190 16.10 37.71 33.47
C ILE A 190 15.02 38.10 32.46
N ARG A 191 14.91 39.39 32.12
CA ARG A 191 13.94 39.91 31.13
C ARG A 191 14.10 39.23 29.78
N LEU A 192 15.33 39.07 29.28
CA LEU A 192 15.56 38.42 27.99
C LEU A 192 15.14 36.94 27.99
N ASN A 193 15.35 36.22 29.11
CA ASN A 193 14.91 34.83 29.22
C ASN A 193 13.37 34.72 29.22
N TYR A 194 12.67 35.65 29.88
CA TYR A 194 11.21 35.71 29.82
C TYR A 194 10.71 35.99 28.40
N LEU A 195 11.30 36.97 27.72
CA LEU A 195 10.95 37.29 26.33
C LEU A 195 11.17 36.11 25.38
N LEU A 196 12.24 35.31 25.57
CA LEU A 196 12.45 34.08 24.80
C LEU A 196 11.36 33.03 25.08
N LYS A 197 10.93 32.90 26.34
CA LYS A 197 9.84 31.98 26.71
C LYS A 197 8.52 32.40 26.08
N ASP A 198 8.20 33.69 26.10
CA ASP A 198 7.00 34.23 25.47
C ASP A 198 7.04 34.07 23.96
N LEU A 199 8.18 34.38 23.32
CA LEU A 199 8.38 34.18 21.88
C LEU A 199 8.10 32.73 21.46
N LYS A 200 8.65 31.76 22.20
CA LYS A 200 8.38 30.33 21.94
C LYS A 200 6.91 29.99 22.08
N ARG A 201 6.24 30.50 23.11
CA ARG A 201 4.81 30.27 23.35
C ARG A 201 3.96 30.86 22.23
N GLU A 202 4.24 32.08 21.79
CA GLU A 202 3.53 32.73 20.70
C GLU A 202 3.67 31.95 19.38
N TRP A 203 4.88 31.49 19.06
CA TRP A 203 5.09 30.67 17.88
C TRP A 203 4.41 29.31 17.97
N GLN A 204 4.42 28.66 19.13
CA GLN A 204 3.68 27.42 19.33
C GLN A 204 2.19 27.61 19.07
N LEU A 205 1.58 28.69 19.58
CA LEU A 205 0.18 29.02 19.32
C LEU A 205 -0.11 29.23 17.82
N LYS A 206 0.81 29.84 17.08
CA LYS A 206 0.68 30.02 15.62
C LYS A 206 0.76 28.70 14.88
N ILE A 207 1.69 27.82 15.28
CA ILE A 207 1.84 26.48 14.70
C ILE A 207 0.59 25.64 15.00
N ASP A 208 0.10 25.65 16.24
CA ASP A 208 -1.11 24.92 16.64
C ASP A 208 -2.34 25.39 15.86
N LYS A 209 -2.46 26.71 15.64
CA LYS A 209 -3.51 27.27 14.80
C LYS A 209 -3.40 26.81 13.35
N ALA A 210 -2.21 26.87 12.75
CA ALA A 210 -2.00 26.42 11.37
C ALA A 210 -2.28 24.92 11.21
N ASN A 211 -1.88 24.09 12.18
CA ASN A 211 -2.18 22.66 12.19
C ASN A 211 -3.69 22.40 12.32
N LYS A 212 -4.40 23.16 13.16
CA LYS A 212 -5.85 23.04 13.31
C LYS A 212 -6.61 23.43 12.05
N GLU A 213 -6.05 24.30 11.21
CA GLU A 213 -6.63 24.62 9.90
C GLU A 213 -6.38 23.51 8.87
N LEU A 214 -5.37 22.65 9.09
CA LEU A 214 -5.01 21.52 8.21
C LEU A 214 -5.76 20.21 8.53
N THR A 215 -6.19 20.01 9.78
CA THR A 215 -6.90 18.81 10.29
C THR A 215 -8.40 19.03 10.45
#